data_AF-A0A1A9MZL6-F1
#
_entry.id   AF-A0A1A9MZL6-F1
#
_cell.length_a   1.000
_cell.length_b   1.000
_cell.length_c   1.000
_cell.angle_alpha   90.00
_cell.angle_beta   90.00
_cell.angle_gamma   90.00
#
_symmetry.space_group_name_H-M   'P 1'
#
loop_
_entity.id
_entity.type
_entity.pdbx_description
1 polymer ?
#
loop_
_entity_poly.entity_id
_entity_poly.type
_entity_poly.pdbx_seq_one_letter_code
_entity_poly.pdbx_strand_id
1 'polypeptide(L)'
;MIELTQITEKYQPPYIEKHFSSLEGLHIFSVQFFKDVADIYDVLTRMRNVERNPTGYSIDDAPILGLLVRICKLLKECVKYHEQDNAEVIAIFERPLIEATTIASYLMLNDDAAIADYRKCSYKDRLRVLREMENGSAFFDTKAGKRLLAAVKDKMDFEGLTKDDFAEQKKNKWRLQGKSFRDIFAEIEHDDLYPATYGMMSESIHGSWNESMDWGLVRNEDGTFSAFTDYHPADIRYVTPIINFTIKPFQLWLQRVDLSDDNLKGTINWIERVNTRLFHTFDSLYDGGYDARKTNEP
;
A
#
# COMPACT_ATOMS: atom_id res chain seq x y z
N MET A 1 -15.66 10.35 -14.43
CA MET A 1 -16.27 9.58 -15.55
C MET A 1 -15.46 9.71 -16.83
N ILE A 2 -15.32 10.90 -17.44
CA ILE A 2 -14.53 11.07 -18.69
C ILE A 2 -13.10 10.54 -18.55
N GLU A 3 -12.41 10.86 -17.44
CA GLU A 3 -11.05 10.40 -17.16
C GLU A 3 -10.94 8.86 -17.12
N LEU A 4 -11.87 8.18 -16.44
CA LEU A 4 -11.91 6.71 -16.36
C LEU A 4 -12.17 6.08 -17.73
N THR A 5 -13.09 6.65 -18.50
CA THR A 5 -13.40 6.19 -19.86
C THR A 5 -12.17 6.32 -20.76
N GLN A 6 -11.51 7.48 -20.77
CA GLN A 6 -10.28 7.70 -21.55
C GLN A 6 -9.15 6.72 -21.19
N ILE A 7 -9.01 6.38 -19.91
CA ILE A 7 -8.04 5.39 -19.45
C ILE A 7 -8.39 4.00 -19.99
N THR A 8 -9.65 3.57 -19.91
CA THR A 8 -10.05 2.21 -20.30
C THR A 8 -10.20 2.02 -21.82
N GLU A 9 -10.53 3.07 -22.58
CA GLU A 9 -10.80 2.98 -24.02
C GLU A 9 -9.60 2.55 -24.86
N LYS A 10 -8.36 2.81 -24.41
CA LYS A 10 -7.14 2.38 -25.13
C LYS A 10 -6.90 0.86 -25.06
N TYR A 11 -7.52 0.15 -24.12
CA TYR A 11 -7.35 -1.29 -23.91
C TYR A 11 -8.25 -2.15 -24.79
N GLN A 12 -8.27 -1.87 -26.09
CA GLN A 12 -9.00 -2.70 -27.06
C GLN A 12 -8.27 -4.02 -27.34
N PRO A 13 -8.98 -5.09 -27.78
CA PRO A 13 -8.38 -6.39 -28.02
C PRO A 13 -7.10 -6.36 -28.88
N PRO A 14 -7.02 -5.58 -29.98
CA PRO A 14 -5.79 -5.51 -30.78
C PRO A 14 -4.59 -4.91 -30.03
N TYR A 15 -4.83 -3.96 -29.13
CA TYR A 15 -3.78 -3.38 -28.30
C TYR A 15 -3.26 -4.42 -27.30
N ILE A 16 -4.16 -5.14 -26.64
CA ILE A 16 -3.80 -6.21 -25.68
C ILE A 16 -3.03 -7.33 -26.40
N GLU A 17 -3.56 -7.85 -27.51
CA GLU A 17 -2.95 -8.97 -28.25
C GLU A 17 -1.54 -8.65 -28.76
N LYS A 18 -1.30 -7.42 -29.21
CA LYS A 18 0.03 -6.96 -29.65
C LYS A 18 1.10 -7.16 -28.57
N HIS A 19 0.74 -6.98 -27.30
CA HIS A 19 1.70 -6.99 -26.19
C HIS A 19 1.78 -8.34 -25.46
N PHE A 20 0.80 -9.23 -25.62
CA PHE A 20 0.70 -10.47 -24.84
C PHE A 20 1.44 -11.67 -25.45
N SER A 21 2.28 -11.44 -26.46
CA SER A 21 3.01 -12.50 -27.18
C SER A 21 4.48 -12.68 -26.76
N SER A 22 5.02 -11.78 -25.93
CA SER A 22 6.41 -11.84 -25.46
C SER A 22 6.57 -11.19 -24.08
N LEU A 23 7.63 -11.54 -23.34
CA LEU A 23 7.95 -10.92 -22.05
C LEU A 23 8.21 -9.41 -22.17
N GLU A 24 8.90 -8.97 -23.22
CA GLU A 24 9.13 -7.55 -23.51
C GLU A 24 7.81 -6.81 -23.78
N GLY A 25 6.92 -7.42 -24.58
CA GLY A 25 5.60 -6.88 -24.86
C GLY A 25 4.77 -6.74 -23.58
N LEU A 26 4.80 -7.75 -22.72
CA LEU A 26 4.11 -7.76 -21.43
C LEU A 26 4.68 -6.70 -20.50
N HIS A 27 5.99 -6.51 -20.43
CA HIS A 27 6.61 -5.46 -19.63
C HIS A 27 6.11 -4.07 -20.06
N ILE A 28 6.14 -3.75 -21.36
CA ILE A 28 5.62 -2.47 -21.89
C ILE A 28 4.15 -2.27 -21.52
N PHE A 29 3.33 -3.31 -21.69
CA PHE A 29 1.91 -3.24 -21.33
C PHE A 29 1.72 -3.03 -19.83
N SER A 30 2.46 -3.77 -19.01
CA SER A 30 2.35 -3.75 -17.55
C SER A 30 2.64 -2.38 -16.98
N VAL A 31 3.71 -1.71 -17.44
CA VAL A 31 4.08 -0.35 -17.04
C VAL A 31 2.93 0.62 -17.27
N GLN A 32 2.36 0.61 -18.48
CA GLN A 32 1.24 1.49 -18.80
C GLN A 32 0.00 1.13 -17.98
N PHE A 33 -0.33 -0.15 -17.86
CA PHE A 33 -1.45 -0.62 -17.06
C PHE A 33 -1.35 -0.23 -15.58
N PHE A 34 -0.19 -0.38 -14.96
CA PHE A 34 -0.04 -0.02 -13.55
C PHE A 34 -0.16 1.48 -13.32
N LYS A 35 0.36 2.31 -14.22
CA LYS A 35 0.13 3.78 -14.21
C LYS A 35 -1.36 4.11 -14.23
N ASP A 36 -2.08 3.48 -15.15
CA ASP A 36 -3.51 3.71 -15.33
C ASP A 36 -4.33 3.25 -14.13
N VAL A 37 -3.97 2.12 -13.50
CA VAL A 37 -4.59 1.67 -12.24
C VAL A 37 -4.35 2.70 -11.13
N ALA A 38 -3.12 3.21 -11.00
CA ALA A 38 -2.80 4.22 -9.99
C ALA A 38 -3.57 5.54 -10.20
N ASP A 39 -3.76 5.95 -11.46
CA ASP A 39 -4.56 7.13 -11.80
C ASP A 39 -6.06 6.90 -11.61
N ILE A 40 -6.57 5.71 -11.92
CA ILE A 40 -7.95 5.34 -11.57
C ILE A 40 -8.16 5.45 -10.06
N TYR A 41 -7.28 4.86 -9.24
CA TYR A 41 -7.40 4.95 -7.79
C TYR A 41 -7.32 6.39 -7.28
N ASP A 42 -6.47 7.23 -7.86
CA ASP A 42 -6.46 8.67 -7.60
C ASP A 42 -7.84 9.31 -7.84
N VAL A 43 -8.44 9.05 -9.01
CA VAL A 43 -9.81 9.51 -9.34
C VAL A 43 -10.81 9.04 -8.29
N LEU A 44 -10.81 7.75 -7.95
CA LEU A 44 -11.77 7.18 -7.01
C LEU A 44 -11.66 7.80 -5.61
N THR A 45 -10.46 8.16 -5.15
CA THR A 45 -10.30 8.87 -3.87
C THR A 45 -10.79 10.32 -3.88
N ARG A 46 -10.85 10.96 -5.06
CA ARG A 46 -11.36 12.33 -5.25
C ARG A 46 -12.85 12.40 -5.50
N MET A 47 -13.46 11.30 -5.98
CA MET A 47 -14.90 11.21 -6.18
C MET A 47 -15.64 11.35 -4.86
N ARG A 48 -16.84 11.91 -4.89
CA ARG A 48 -17.64 12.19 -3.70
C ARG A 48 -19.12 12.20 -4.06
N ASN A 49 -19.95 11.47 -3.30
CA ASN A 49 -21.39 11.65 -3.36
C ASN A 49 -21.73 13.02 -2.74
N VAL A 50 -22.16 13.97 -3.57
CA VAL A 50 -22.38 15.37 -3.15
C VAL A 50 -23.61 15.55 -2.26
N GLU A 51 -24.54 14.59 -2.25
CA GLU A 51 -25.69 14.61 -1.36
C GLU A 51 -25.29 14.15 0.05
N ARG A 52 -24.53 13.06 0.14
CA ARG A 52 -24.01 12.53 1.42
C ARG A 52 -22.89 13.38 2.00
N ASN A 53 -22.00 13.89 1.15
CA ASN A 53 -20.77 14.59 1.51
C ASN A 53 -20.68 15.94 0.77
N PRO A 54 -21.54 16.95 1.07
CA PRO A 54 -21.62 18.18 0.28
C PRO A 54 -20.36 19.05 0.35
N THR A 55 -19.66 19.04 1.48
CA THR A 55 -18.46 19.88 1.72
C THR A 55 -17.19 19.08 1.98
N GLY A 56 -17.30 17.80 2.36
CA GLY A 56 -16.17 16.92 2.67
C GLY A 56 -16.65 15.65 3.34
N TYR A 57 -15.70 14.80 3.73
CA TYR A 57 -15.96 13.53 4.43
C TYR A 57 -16.03 13.75 5.94
N SER A 58 -16.88 12.98 6.63
CA SER A 58 -16.97 12.98 8.09
C SER A 58 -15.74 12.37 8.74
N ILE A 59 -15.62 12.52 10.06
CA ILE A 59 -14.56 11.88 10.86
C ILE A 59 -14.63 10.34 10.82
N ASP A 60 -15.79 9.78 10.48
CA ASP A 60 -16.00 8.33 10.40
C ASP A 60 -15.49 7.77 9.06
N ASP A 61 -15.38 8.60 8.03
CA ASP A 61 -14.86 8.20 6.72
C ASP A 61 -13.41 8.65 6.49
N ALA A 62 -12.99 9.76 7.10
CA ALA A 62 -11.67 10.36 6.89
C ALA A 62 -10.48 9.41 7.16
N PRO A 63 -10.48 8.55 8.21
CA PRO A 63 -9.39 7.59 8.44
C PRO A 63 -9.24 6.58 7.31
N ILE A 64 -10.37 6.09 6.77
CA ILE A 64 -10.40 5.14 5.65
C ILE A 64 -9.92 5.85 4.38
N LEU A 65 -10.45 7.03 4.07
CA LEU A 65 -9.98 7.81 2.92
C LEU A 65 -8.48 8.11 2.99
N GLY A 66 -7.95 8.43 4.17
CA GLY A 66 -6.52 8.62 4.39
C GLY A 66 -5.68 7.39 4.03
N LEU A 67 -6.17 6.19 4.35
CA LEU A 67 -5.55 4.92 3.96
C LEU A 67 -5.64 4.68 2.44
N LEU A 68 -6.78 4.96 1.81
CA LEU A 68 -6.94 4.85 0.35
C LEU A 68 -6.01 5.80 -0.42
N VAL A 69 -5.88 7.04 0.05
CA VAL A 69 -4.91 8.00 -0.51
C VAL A 69 -3.47 7.51 -0.31
N ARG A 70 -3.16 6.88 0.83
CA ARG A 70 -1.85 6.26 1.08
C ARG A 70 -1.59 5.13 0.09
N ILE A 71 -2.56 4.25 -0.16
CA ILE A 71 -2.46 3.16 -1.15
C ILE A 71 -2.15 3.73 -2.52
N CYS A 72 -2.90 4.74 -2.97
CA CYS A 72 -2.67 5.40 -4.26
C CYS A 72 -1.24 5.96 -4.38
N LYS A 73 -0.77 6.68 -3.36
CA LYS A 73 0.59 7.25 -3.36
C LYS A 73 1.68 6.19 -3.38
N LEU A 74 1.53 5.12 -2.59
CA LEU A 74 2.49 4.02 -2.56
C LEU A 74 2.50 3.27 -3.89
N LEU A 75 1.34 3.00 -4.49
CA LEU A 75 1.26 2.36 -5.79
C LEU A 75 1.94 3.21 -6.88
N LYS A 76 1.74 4.54 -6.87
CA LYS A 76 2.44 5.45 -7.81
C LYS A 76 3.96 5.36 -7.68
N GLU A 77 4.49 5.23 -6.47
CA GLU A 77 5.94 4.99 -6.29
C GLU A 77 6.34 3.58 -6.76
N CYS A 78 5.60 2.52 -6.44
CA CYS A 78 5.90 1.17 -6.96
C CYS A 78 5.97 1.16 -8.50
N VAL A 79 5.03 1.84 -9.16
CA VAL A 79 5.01 1.97 -10.62
C VAL A 79 6.24 2.71 -11.13
N LYS A 80 6.58 3.86 -10.54
CA LYS A 80 7.76 4.63 -10.89
C LYS A 80 9.04 3.79 -10.76
N TYR A 81 9.19 2.99 -9.70
CA TYR A 81 10.37 2.16 -9.51
C TYR A 81 10.35 0.90 -10.38
N HIS A 82 9.18 0.42 -10.79
CA HIS A 82 9.06 -0.62 -11.82
C HIS A 82 9.55 -0.11 -13.18
N GLU A 83 9.28 1.15 -13.54
CA GLU A 83 9.84 1.76 -14.77
C GLU A 83 11.35 1.97 -14.72
N GLN A 84 11.93 2.02 -13.52
CA GLN A 84 13.34 2.25 -13.29
C GLN A 84 14.12 0.95 -13.06
N ASP A 85 13.47 -0.21 -13.25
CA ASP A 85 14.07 -1.52 -12.97
C ASP A 85 14.69 -1.58 -11.57
N ASN A 86 13.91 -1.16 -10.57
CA ASN A 86 14.36 -1.09 -9.18
C ASN A 86 13.40 -1.84 -8.25
N ALA A 87 13.51 -3.17 -8.27
CA ALA A 87 12.75 -4.10 -7.44
C ALA A 87 12.94 -3.87 -5.93
N GLU A 88 14.17 -3.54 -5.51
CA GLU A 88 14.54 -3.32 -4.12
C GLU A 88 13.68 -2.24 -3.46
N VAL A 89 13.50 -1.11 -4.16
CA VAL A 89 12.68 -0.01 -3.65
C VAL A 89 11.19 -0.33 -3.69
N ILE A 90 10.72 -1.14 -4.65
CA ILE A 90 9.33 -1.64 -4.66
C ILE A 90 9.07 -2.48 -3.42
N ALA A 91 9.98 -3.39 -3.06
CA ALA A 91 9.86 -4.27 -1.90
C ALA A 91 9.74 -3.49 -0.57
N ILE A 92 10.37 -2.31 -0.47
CA ILE A 92 10.21 -1.39 0.67
C ILE A 92 8.77 -0.86 0.79
N PHE A 93 8.10 -0.59 -0.34
CA PHE A 93 6.74 -0.03 -0.37
C PHE A 93 5.63 -1.07 -0.29
N GLU A 94 5.89 -2.33 -0.66
CA GLU A 94 4.92 -3.42 -0.62
C GLU A 94 4.25 -3.56 0.74
N ARG A 95 5.07 -3.69 1.80
CA ARG A 95 4.56 -3.89 3.15
C ARG A 95 3.66 -2.76 3.67
N PRO A 96 4.06 -1.47 3.63
CA PRO A 96 3.17 -0.38 4.05
C PRO A 96 1.94 -0.20 3.15
N LEU A 97 1.95 -0.70 1.92
CA LEU A 97 0.81 -0.71 1.03
C LEU A 97 -0.18 -1.81 1.43
N ILE A 98 0.29 -3.05 1.61
CA ILE A 98 -0.53 -4.18 2.09
C ILE A 98 -1.11 -3.87 3.47
N GLU A 99 -0.35 -3.24 4.36
CA GLU A 99 -0.88 -2.79 5.65
C GLU A 99 -2.06 -1.83 5.47
N ALA A 100 -1.94 -0.87 4.54
CA ALA A 100 -3.00 0.10 4.30
C ALA A 100 -4.24 -0.53 3.65
N THR A 101 -4.08 -1.47 2.72
CA THR A 101 -5.20 -2.18 2.09
C THR A 101 -5.96 -3.03 3.10
N THR A 102 -5.23 -3.85 3.87
CA THR A 102 -5.80 -4.72 4.90
C THR A 102 -6.54 -3.92 5.96
N ILE A 103 -5.94 -2.84 6.50
CA ILE A 103 -6.59 -2.01 7.52
C ILE A 103 -7.79 -1.27 6.93
N ALA A 104 -7.70 -0.69 5.72
CA ALA A 104 -8.83 -0.01 5.11
C ALA A 104 -10.03 -0.96 4.95
N SER A 105 -9.80 -2.16 4.42
CA SER A 105 -10.83 -3.20 4.31
C SER A 105 -11.39 -3.60 5.67
N TYR A 106 -10.54 -3.78 6.69
CA TYR A 106 -10.99 -4.10 8.04
C TYR A 106 -11.92 -3.03 8.61
N LEU A 107 -11.54 -1.76 8.50
CA LEU A 107 -12.35 -0.65 9.00
C LEU A 107 -13.71 -0.53 8.28
N MET A 108 -13.78 -0.87 7.00
CA MET A 108 -15.03 -0.84 6.24
C MET A 108 -15.94 -2.05 6.49
N LEU A 109 -15.38 -3.17 6.96
CA LEU A 109 -16.11 -4.40 7.27
C LEU A 109 -16.51 -4.51 8.75
N ASN A 110 -16.07 -3.58 9.58
CA ASN A 110 -16.40 -3.50 11.00
C ASN A 110 -17.18 -2.21 11.29
N ASP A 111 -17.58 -2.05 12.55
CA ASP A 111 -18.39 -0.92 13.02
C ASP A 111 -17.57 0.35 13.28
N ASP A 112 -18.28 1.44 13.59
CA ASP A 112 -17.67 2.74 13.90
C ASP A 112 -16.74 2.69 15.13
N ALA A 113 -16.91 1.70 16.01
CA ALA A 113 -16.02 1.49 17.14
C ALA A 113 -14.62 1.04 16.69
N ALA A 114 -14.51 0.22 15.64
CA ALA A 114 -13.21 -0.11 15.04
C ALA A 114 -12.50 1.13 14.47
N ILE A 115 -13.25 2.03 13.83
CA ILE A 115 -12.71 3.28 13.26
C ILE A 115 -12.23 4.22 14.36
N ALA A 116 -13.02 4.39 15.43
CA ALA A 116 -12.64 5.18 16.58
C ALA A 116 -11.40 4.60 17.29
N ASP A 117 -11.34 3.28 17.48
CA ASP A 117 -10.20 2.62 18.09
C ASP A 117 -8.92 2.75 17.23
N TYR A 118 -9.04 2.63 15.91
CA TYR A 118 -7.93 2.88 14.98
C TYR A 118 -7.37 4.30 15.11
N ARG A 119 -8.26 5.31 15.14
CA ARG A 119 -7.84 6.70 15.38
C ARG A 119 -7.09 6.82 16.70
N LYS A 120 -7.65 6.29 17.79
CA LYS A 120 -7.03 6.35 19.12
C LYS A 120 -5.69 5.60 19.19
N CYS A 121 -5.54 4.45 18.53
CA CYS A 121 -4.30 3.70 18.49
C CYS A 121 -3.12 4.53 17.95
N SER A 122 -3.38 5.46 17.02
CA SER A 122 -2.36 6.36 16.46
C SER A 122 -1.77 7.38 17.45
N TYR A 123 -2.35 7.52 18.65
CA TYR A 123 -1.87 8.46 19.67
C TYR A 123 -0.79 7.91 20.60
N LYS A 124 -0.40 6.63 20.50
CA LYS A 124 0.61 6.00 21.37
C LYS A 124 1.85 6.87 21.61
N ASP A 125 2.53 7.23 20.52
CA ASP A 125 3.77 8.00 20.59
C ASP A 125 3.51 9.50 20.83
N ARG A 126 2.32 10.00 20.47
CA ARG A 126 1.90 11.37 20.78
C ARG A 126 1.72 11.55 22.30
N LEU A 127 1.15 10.57 22.99
CA LEU A 127 1.07 10.57 24.45
C LEU A 127 2.45 10.45 25.11
N ARG A 128 3.38 9.73 24.47
CA ARG A 128 4.78 9.67 24.93
C ARG A 128 5.45 11.04 24.81
N VAL A 129 5.29 11.73 23.69
CA VAL A 129 5.76 13.11 23.48
C VAL A 129 5.24 14.05 24.57
N LEU A 130 3.95 14.00 24.91
CA LEU A 130 3.37 14.83 25.97
C LEU A 130 4.00 14.55 27.34
N ARG A 131 4.26 13.27 27.66
CA ARG A 131 4.90 12.87 28.91
C ARG A 131 6.36 13.31 28.98
N GLU A 132 7.11 13.14 27.89
CA GLU A 132 8.52 13.56 27.83
C GLU A 132 8.67 15.09 27.94
N MET A 133 7.70 15.84 27.41
CA MET A 133 7.62 17.29 27.59
C MET A 133 7.38 17.67 29.06
N GLU A 134 6.43 17.02 29.74
CA GLU A 134 6.16 17.27 31.17
C GLU A 134 7.35 16.95 32.07
N ASN A 135 8.21 16.03 31.65
CA ASN A 135 9.44 15.68 32.36
C ASN A 135 10.61 16.63 32.06
N GLY A 136 10.40 17.71 31.29
CA GLY A 136 11.40 18.76 31.07
C GLY A 136 12.44 18.47 29.97
N SER A 137 12.08 17.76 28.90
CA SER A 137 13.01 17.48 27.79
C SER A 137 13.43 18.74 27.03
N ALA A 138 14.75 18.99 26.97
CA ALA A 138 15.37 20.15 26.29
C ALA A 138 15.04 20.22 24.78
N PHE A 139 14.67 19.09 24.16
CA PHE A 139 14.20 19.08 22.77
C PHE A 139 12.96 19.98 22.58
N PHE A 140 12.06 20.02 23.57
CA PHE A 140 10.83 20.81 23.48
C PHE A 140 11.02 22.31 23.69
N ASP A 141 12.22 22.75 24.06
CA ASP A 141 12.58 24.17 24.07
C ASP A 141 12.96 24.69 22.68
N THR A 142 13.35 23.78 21.77
CA THR A 142 13.67 24.10 20.37
C THR A 142 12.41 24.47 19.57
N LYS A 143 12.59 25.16 18.43
CA LYS A 143 11.49 25.47 17.49
C LYS A 143 10.82 24.20 16.96
N ALA A 144 11.61 23.15 16.68
CA ALA A 144 11.11 21.89 16.17
C ALA A 144 10.25 21.16 17.22
N GLY A 145 10.73 21.07 18.46
CA GLY A 145 9.98 20.47 19.56
C GLY A 145 8.68 21.22 19.86
N LYS A 146 8.70 22.56 19.89
CA LYS A 146 7.48 23.37 20.07
C LYS A 146 6.44 23.13 18.96
N ARG A 147 6.89 23.04 17.70
CA ARG A 147 6.01 22.73 16.56
C ARG A 147 5.41 21.33 16.67
N LEU A 148 6.21 20.33 17.05
CA LEU A 148 5.71 18.97 17.28
C LEU A 148 4.66 18.95 18.39
N LEU A 149 4.94 19.62 19.51
CA LEU A 149 4.04 19.69 20.65
C LEU A 149 2.71 20.36 20.29
N ALA A 150 2.74 21.49 19.57
CA ALA A 150 1.55 22.16 19.07
C ALA A 150 0.73 21.21 18.18
N ALA A 151 1.38 20.56 17.22
CA ALA A 151 0.71 19.60 16.33
C ALA A 151 0.12 18.37 17.06
N VAL A 152 0.68 17.98 18.21
CA VAL A 152 0.10 16.91 19.06
C VAL A 152 -1.13 17.43 19.80
N LYS A 153 -1.05 18.61 20.41
CA LYS A 153 -2.17 19.24 21.14
C LYS A 153 -3.34 19.54 20.22
N ASP A 154 -3.08 20.18 19.08
CA ASP A 154 -4.11 20.51 18.08
C ASP A 154 -4.91 19.27 17.63
N LYS A 155 -4.24 18.12 17.48
CA LYS A 155 -4.89 16.86 17.10
C LYS A 155 -5.76 16.29 18.23
N MET A 156 -5.27 16.32 19.46
CA MET A 156 -6.07 15.90 20.62
C MET A 156 -7.29 16.80 20.81
N ASP A 157 -7.10 18.12 20.72
CA ASP A 157 -8.16 19.12 20.87
C ASP A 157 -9.21 18.99 19.76
N PHE A 158 -8.78 18.77 18.51
CA PHE A 158 -9.68 18.53 17.37
C PHE A 158 -10.61 17.33 17.58
N GLU A 159 -10.10 16.25 18.19
CA GLU A 159 -10.90 15.04 18.46
C GLU A 159 -11.58 15.08 19.84
N GLY A 160 -11.39 16.14 20.62
CA GLY A 160 -11.91 16.25 21.99
C GLY A 160 -11.32 15.23 22.97
N LEU A 161 -10.08 14.78 22.72
CA LEU A 161 -9.41 13.73 23.49
C LEU A 161 -8.55 14.30 24.62
N THR A 162 -8.50 13.56 25.72
CA THR A 162 -7.64 13.77 26.88
C THR A 162 -6.78 12.52 27.13
N LYS A 163 -5.82 12.59 28.05
CA LYS A 163 -4.95 11.43 28.36
C LYS A 163 -5.69 10.23 28.96
N ASP A 164 -6.90 10.47 29.47
CA ASP A 164 -7.73 9.47 30.14
C ASP A 164 -8.58 8.67 29.14
N ASP A 165 -8.73 9.15 27.90
CA ASP A 165 -9.55 8.51 26.85
C ASP A 165 -8.93 7.26 26.21
N PHE A 166 -7.75 6.85 26.70
CA PHE A 166 -6.91 5.79 26.11
C PHE A 166 -6.78 4.54 26.99
N ALA A 167 -7.65 4.36 28.00
CA ALA A 167 -7.60 3.20 28.90
C ALA A 167 -7.71 1.86 28.15
N GLU A 168 -8.61 1.79 27.17
CA GLU A 168 -8.82 0.61 26.34
C GLU A 168 -7.62 0.31 25.43
N GLN A 169 -7.08 1.32 24.75
CA GLN A 169 -5.92 1.13 23.88
C GLN A 169 -4.70 0.69 24.69
N LYS A 170 -4.50 1.21 25.91
CA LYS A 170 -3.44 0.74 26.82
C LYS A 170 -3.64 -0.72 27.21
N LYS A 171 -4.86 -1.13 27.58
CA LYS A 171 -5.21 -2.53 27.89
C LYS A 171 -4.93 -3.45 26.69
N ASN A 172 -5.26 -2.99 25.49
CA ASN A 172 -5.07 -3.71 24.24
C ASN A 172 -3.63 -3.61 23.69
N LYS A 173 -2.69 -3.03 24.43
CA LYS A 173 -1.29 -2.81 24.00
C LYS A 173 -1.17 -2.06 22.68
N TRP A 174 -2.08 -1.11 22.44
CA TRP A 174 -2.15 -0.28 21.22
C TRP A 174 -2.40 -1.06 19.94
N ARG A 175 -3.01 -2.24 20.06
CA ARG A 175 -3.49 -3.05 18.95
C ARG A 175 -4.93 -2.69 18.63
N LEU A 176 -5.23 -2.53 17.35
CA LEU A 176 -6.58 -2.28 16.85
C LEU A 176 -7.53 -3.40 17.33
N GLN A 177 -8.48 -3.05 18.18
CA GLN A 177 -9.41 -3.94 18.88
C GLN A 177 -8.71 -5.13 19.58
N GLY A 178 -7.47 -4.93 20.04
CA GLY A 178 -6.65 -5.97 20.68
C GLY A 178 -6.00 -6.98 19.71
N LYS A 179 -6.26 -6.87 18.40
CA LYS A 179 -5.81 -7.83 17.39
C LYS A 179 -4.41 -7.53 16.87
N SER A 180 -3.60 -8.57 16.68
CA SER A 180 -2.36 -8.40 15.93
C SER A 180 -2.67 -8.10 14.46
N PHE A 181 -1.71 -7.53 13.73
CA PHE A 181 -1.89 -7.31 12.30
C PHE A 181 -2.15 -8.63 11.55
N ARG A 182 -1.52 -9.75 11.97
CA ARG A 182 -1.78 -11.07 11.38
C ARG A 182 -3.22 -11.54 11.61
N ASP A 183 -3.78 -11.32 12.80
CA ASP A 183 -5.19 -11.66 13.07
C ASP A 183 -6.12 -10.89 12.13
N ILE A 184 -5.87 -9.58 11.98
CA ILE A 184 -6.63 -8.73 11.05
C ILE A 184 -6.42 -9.19 9.59
N PHE A 185 -5.19 -9.51 9.21
CA PHE A 185 -4.87 -9.99 7.87
C PHE A 185 -5.63 -11.28 7.55
N ALA A 186 -5.67 -12.24 8.47
CA ALA A 186 -6.40 -13.51 8.29
C ALA A 186 -7.93 -13.35 8.23
N GLU A 187 -8.47 -12.25 8.75
CA GLU A 187 -9.90 -11.93 8.64
C GLU A 187 -10.26 -11.28 7.29
N ILE A 188 -9.31 -10.60 6.67
CA ILE A 188 -9.52 -9.84 5.43
C ILE A 188 -9.05 -10.61 4.20
N GLU A 189 -7.94 -11.33 4.34
CA GLU A 189 -7.23 -12.10 3.33
C GLU A 189 -7.08 -13.55 3.82
N HIS A 190 -6.41 -14.40 3.04
CA HIS A 190 -6.11 -15.76 3.49
C HIS A 190 -4.79 -15.81 4.29
N ASP A 191 -4.79 -16.41 5.49
CA ASP A 191 -3.61 -16.45 6.39
C ASP A 191 -2.38 -17.15 5.76
N ASP A 192 -2.59 -18.07 4.83
CA ASP A 192 -1.52 -18.75 4.08
C ASP A 192 -0.74 -17.80 3.16
N LEU A 193 -1.33 -16.66 2.76
CA LEU A 193 -0.63 -15.62 2.03
C LEU A 193 0.30 -14.79 2.93
N TYR A 194 0.05 -14.75 4.25
CA TYR A 194 0.77 -13.86 5.17
C TYR A 194 2.30 -14.01 5.09
N PRO A 195 2.88 -15.23 5.15
CA PRO A 195 4.34 -15.39 5.12
C PRO A 195 4.97 -14.87 3.82
N ALA A 196 4.36 -15.17 2.68
CA ALA A 196 4.88 -14.86 1.35
C ALA A 196 4.68 -13.39 0.94
N THR A 197 3.77 -12.67 1.61
CA THR A 197 3.39 -11.30 1.24
C THR A 197 3.80 -10.29 2.31
N TYR A 198 3.21 -10.34 3.50
CA TYR A 198 3.51 -9.35 4.55
C TYR A 198 4.71 -9.74 5.42
N GLY A 199 4.86 -11.03 5.73
CA GLY A 199 5.87 -11.55 6.65
C GLY A 199 7.30 -11.36 6.16
N MET A 200 7.60 -11.94 4.98
CA MET A 200 8.91 -11.87 4.34
C MET A 200 9.30 -10.42 3.99
N MET A 201 8.36 -9.60 3.54
CA MET A 201 8.62 -8.18 3.17
C MET A 201 9.04 -7.29 4.36
N SER A 202 8.97 -7.79 5.59
CA SER A 202 9.58 -7.09 6.72
C SER A 202 11.11 -6.96 6.59
N GLU A 203 11.73 -7.89 5.85
CA GLU A 203 13.17 -7.96 5.66
C GLU A 203 13.70 -6.75 4.87
N SER A 204 13.01 -6.34 3.80
CA SER A 204 13.33 -5.16 2.98
C SER A 204 13.26 -3.82 3.73
N ILE A 205 12.51 -3.75 4.84
CA ILE A 205 12.43 -2.52 5.67
C ILE A 205 13.54 -2.47 6.72
N HIS A 206 13.95 -3.63 7.24
CA HIS A 206 14.81 -3.71 8.42
C HIS A 206 16.26 -4.10 8.11
N GLY A 207 16.57 -4.49 6.87
CA GLY A 207 17.91 -4.91 6.46
C GLY A 207 18.29 -6.25 7.11
N SER A 208 17.56 -7.30 6.74
CA SER A 208 17.84 -8.66 7.23
C SER A 208 19.07 -9.27 6.54
N TRP A 209 19.59 -10.37 7.08
CA TRP A 209 20.64 -11.13 6.40
C TRP A 209 20.18 -11.69 5.03
N ASN A 210 18.93 -12.14 4.92
CA ASN A 210 18.38 -12.62 3.65
C ASN A 210 18.24 -11.47 2.64
N GLU A 211 17.74 -10.32 3.08
CA GLU A 211 17.68 -9.10 2.26
C GLU A 211 19.08 -8.71 1.75
N SER A 212 20.09 -8.76 2.61
CA SER A 212 21.48 -8.48 2.19
C SER A 212 21.99 -9.49 1.16
N MET A 213 21.59 -10.77 1.25
CA MET A 213 21.93 -11.79 0.25
C MET A 213 21.11 -11.64 -1.04
N ASP A 214 19.88 -11.16 -0.96
CA ASP A 214 18.98 -11.01 -2.10
C ASP A 214 19.32 -9.77 -2.93
N TRP A 215 19.76 -8.69 -2.29
CA TRP A 215 19.92 -7.38 -2.93
C TRP A 215 21.34 -6.80 -2.87
N GLY A 216 22.03 -6.95 -1.73
CA GLY A 216 23.27 -6.21 -1.45
C GLY A 216 24.58 -6.96 -1.71
N LEU A 217 24.51 -8.28 -1.94
CA LEU A 217 25.69 -9.14 -1.99
C LEU A 217 25.63 -10.14 -3.14
N VAL A 218 26.79 -10.40 -3.75
CA VAL A 218 27.00 -11.54 -4.66
C VAL A 218 27.91 -12.54 -3.97
N ARG A 219 27.51 -13.82 -4.01
CA ARG A 219 28.34 -14.92 -3.51
C ARG A 219 29.35 -15.35 -4.58
N ASN A 220 30.63 -15.27 -4.24
CA ASN A 220 31.75 -15.69 -5.08
C ASN A 220 31.88 -17.22 -5.11
N GLU A 221 32.58 -17.77 -6.11
CA GLU A 221 32.76 -19.23 -6.28
C GLU A 221 33.48 -19.90 -5.10
N ASP A 222 34.40 -19.18 -4.45
CA ASP A 222 35.12 -19.65 -3.26
C ASP A 222 34.29 -19.56 -1.97
N GLY A 223 33.02 -19.13 -2.07
CA GLY A 223 32.10 -18.96 -0.96
C GLY A 223 32.23 -17.65 -0.19
N THR A 224 33.13 -16.74 -0.60
CA THR A 224 33.18 -15.36 -0.08
C THR A 224 32.09 -14.49 -0.70
N PHE A 225 31.95 -13.23 -0.25
CA PHE A 225 30.92 -12.31 -0.74
C PHE A 225 31.53 -10.99 -1.21
N SER A 226 30.95 -10.44 -2.27
CA SER A 226 31.26 -9.12 -2.84
C SER A 226 30.05 -8.20 -2.73
N ALA A 227 30.27 -6.90 -2.60
CA ALA A 227 29.18 -5.93 -2.62
C ALA A 227 28.52 -5.90 -4.01
N PHE A 228 27.19 -5.83 -4.03
CA PHE A 228 26.39 -5.56 -5.21
C PHE A 228 25.75 -4.18 -5.03
N THR A 229 25.99 -3.26 -5.96
CA THR A 229 25.54 -1.87 -5.84
C THR A 229 24.56 -1.45 -6.93
N ASP A 230 24.32 -2.32 -7.90
CA ASP A 230 23.34 -2.09 -8.95
C ASP A 230 21.95 -2.49 -8.46
N TYR A 231 20.91 -1.86 -9.01
CA TYR A 231 19.54 -2.23 -8.65
C TYR A 231 19.09 -3.48 -9.40
N HIS A 232 18.34 -4.32 -8.72
CA HIS A 232 17.70 -5.47 -9.35
C HIS A 232 16.50 -5.05 -10.21
N PRO A 233 16.38 -5.56 -11.45
CA PRO A 233 15.28 -5.26 -12.34
C PRO A 233 13.95 -5.74 -11.79
N ALA A 234 12.90 -4.99 -12.13
CA ALA A 234 11.54 -5.27 -11.73
C ALA A 234 10.79 -5.93 -12.88
N ASP A 235 10.14 -7.04 -12.59
CA ASP A 235 9.15 -7.63 -13.49
C ASP A 235 7.72 -7.53 -12.92
N ILE A 236 6.78 -8.08 -13.68
CA ILE A 236 5.34 -8.03 -13.42
C ILE A 236 4.97 -8.58 -12.03
N ARG A 237 5.77 -9.49 -11.46
CA ARG A 237 5.53 -10.10 -10.14
C ARG A 237 5.70 -9.13 -8.99
N TYR A 238 6.39 -8.01 -9.17
CA TYR A 238 6.55 -7.00 -8.11
C TYR A 238 5.32 -6.08 -7.95
N VAL A 239 4.44 -5.98 -8.94
CA VAL A 239 3.30 -5.03 -8.88
C VAL A 239 1.94 -5.71 -9.04
N THR A 240 1.84 -6.79 -9.82
CA THR A 240 0.56 -7.48 -9.97
C THR A 240 -0.02 -8.04 -8.66
N PRO A 241 0.77 -8.63 -7.73
CA PRO A 241 0.21 -9.08 -6.45
C PRO A 241 -0.25 -7.91 -5.60
N ILE A 242 0.50 -6.80 -5.61
CA ILE A 242 0.13 -5.54 -4.92
C ILE A 242 -1.25 -5.08 -5.38
N ILE A 243 -1.48 -5.02 -6.71
CA ILE A 243 -2.76 -4.58 -7.28
C ILE A 243 -3.92 -5.49 -6.84
N ASN A 244 -3.69 -6.79 -6.68
CA ASN A 244 -4.74 -7.69 -6.18
C ASN A 244 -5.21 -7.29 -4.77
N PHE A 245 -4.29 -6.92 -3.87
CA PHE A 245 -4.65 -6.45 -2.52
C PHE A 245 -5.38 -5.10 -2.54
N THR A 246 -5.23 -4.27 -3.58
CA THR A 246 -5.87 -2.95 -3.64
C THR A 246 -7.31 -2.99 -4.16
N ILE A 247 -7.73 -4.04 -4.86
CA ILE A 247 -9.07 -4.11 -5.47
C ILE A 247 -10.18 -4.04 -4.41
N LYS A 248 -10.10 -4.90 -3.38
CA LYS A 248 -11.11 -5.01 -2.32
C LYS A 248 -11.37 -3.70 -1.56
N PRO A 249 -10.37 -2.97 -1.03
CA PRO A 249 -10.64 -1.73 -0.31
C PRO A 249 -11.26 -0.65 -1.21
N PHE A 250 -10.87 -0.53 -2.47
CA PHE A 250 -11.51 0.44 -3.37
C PHE A 250 -12.95 0.06 -3.72
N GLN A 251 -13.25 -1.23 -3.87
CA GLN A 251 -14.63 -1.70 -4.06
C GLN A 251 -15.51 -1.40 -2.84
N LEU A 252 -15.03 -1.72 -1.63
CA LEU A 252 -15.72 -1.43 -0.38
C LEU A 252 -15.94 0.07 -0.19
N TRP A 253 -14.96 0.89 -0.57
CA TRP A 253 -15.08 2.34 -0.48
C TRP A 253 -16.25 2.87 -1.30
N LEU A 254 -16.35 2.46 -2.58
CA LEU A 254 -17.45 2.88 -3.46
C LEU A 254 -18.82 2.50 -2.91
N GLN A 255 -18.92 1.37 -2.21
CA GLN A 255 -20.14 0.97 -1.51
C GLN A 255 -20.40 1.86 -0.29
N ARG A 256 -19.39 2.07 0.56
CA ARG A 256 -19.49 2.84 1.79
C ARG A 256 -19.92 4.31 1.55
N VAL A 257 -19.48 4.90 0.44
CA VAL A 257 -19.78 6.32 0.14
C VAL A 257 -20.93 6.52 -0.83
N ASP A 258 -21.73 5.48 -1.09
CA ASP A 258 -22.90 5.52 -1.97
C ASP A 258 -22.56 6.03 -3.38
N LEU A 259 -21.44 5.52 -3.94
CA LEU A 259 -21.00 5.78 -5.31
C LEU A 259 -21.01 4.53 -6.19
N SER A 260 -21.52 3.40 -5.68
CA SER A 260 -21.43 2.09 -6.33
C SER A 260 -22.41 1.93 -7.52
N ASP A 261 -22.17 2.67 -8.60
CA ASP A 261 -22.85 2.48 -9.90
C ASP A 261 -22.18 1.39 -10.76
N ASP A 262 -22.90 0.95 -11.81
CA ASP A 262 -22.45 -0.14 -12.69
C ASP A 262 -21.17 0.20 -13.48
N ASN A 263 -20.93 1.48 -13.76
CA ASN A 263 -19.71 1.89 -14.48
C ASN A 263 -18.49 1.78 -13.58
N LEU A 264 -18.55 2.29 -12.35
CA LEU A 264 -17.42 2.21 -11.41
C LEU A 264 -17.14 0.78 -10.99
N LYS A 265 -18.17 -0.03 -10.76
CA LYS A 265 -18.03 -1.48 -10.57
C LYS A 265 -17.37 -2.12 -11.80
N GLY A 266 -17.81 -1.74 -13.00
CA GLY A 266 -17.21 -2.18 -14.26
C GLY A 266 -15.73 -1.86 -14.37
N THR A 267 -15.30 -0.67 -13.94
CA THR A 267 -13.89 -0.26 -13.89
C THR A 267 -13.09 -1.10 -12.90
N ILE A 268 -13.55 -1.31 -11.66
CA ILE A 268 -12.86 -2.15 -10.68
C ILE A 268 -12.73 -3.59 -11.19
N ASN A 269 -13.81 -4.16 -11.73
CA ASN A 269 -13.79 -5.51 -12.29
C ASN A 269 -12.87 -5.60 -13.52
N TRP A 270 -12.72 -4.52 -14.28
CA TRP A 270 -11.76 -4.46 -15.39
C TRP A 270 -10.32 -4.51 -14.88
N ILE A 271 -9.97 -3.78 -13.82
CA ILE A 271 -8.65 -3.85 -13.18
C ILE A 271 -8.34 -5.29 -12.79
N GLU A 272 -9.26 -5.96 -12.08
CA GLU A 272 -9.10 -7.34 -11.64
C GLU A 272 -8.84 -8.29 -12.81
N ARG A 273 -9.68 -8.23 -13.86
CA ARG A 273 -9.55 -9.12 -15.03
C ARG A 273 -8.24 -8.90 -15.77
N VAL A 274 -7.85 -7.65 -16.01
CA VAL A 274 -6.62 -7.34 -16.74
C VAL A 274 -5.39 -7.72 -15.91
N ASN A 275 -5.38 -7.43 -14.61
CA ASN A 275 -4.28 -7.80 -13.71
C ASN A 275 -4.09 -9.31 -13.63
N THR A 276 -5.20 -10.06 -13.48
CA THR A 276 -5.21 -11.53 -13.47
C THR A 276 -4.68 -12.11 -14.77
N ARG A 277 -5.14 -11.59 -15.92
CA ARG A 277 -4.67 -12.05 -17.23
C ARG A 277 -3.19 -11.73 -17.44
N LEU A 278 -2.74 -10.55 -17.02
CA LEU A 278 -1.35 -10.13 -17.12
C LEU A 278 -0.43 -11.09 -16.35
N PHE A 279 -0.77 -11.40 -15.09
CA PHE A 279 0.00 -12.32 -14.25
C PHE A 279 0.06 -13.74 -14.84
N HIS A 280 -1.08 -14.32 -15.22
CA HIS A 280 -1.10 -15.67 -15.81
C HIS A 280 -0.38 -15.75 -17.16
N THR A 281 -0.46 -14.70 -17.99
CA THR A 281 0.27 -14.69 -19.26
C THR A 281 1.77 -14.62 -19.02
N PHE A 282 2.22 -13.77 -18.09
CA PHE A 282 3.62 -13.73 -17.69
C PHE A 282 4.09 -15.10 -17.19
N ASP A 283 3.36 -15.72 -16.26
CA ASP A 283 3.67 -17.03 -15.70
C ASP A 283 3.78 -18.12 -16.78
N SER A 284 2.90 -18.08 -17.80
CA SER A 284 2.94 -19.03 -18.91
C SER A 284 4.13 -18.86 -19.87
N LEU A 285 4.69 -17.65 -19.95
CA LEU A 285 5.84 -17.33 -20.81
C LEU A 285 7.17 -17.40 -20.07
N TYR A 286 7.15 -17.26 -18.75
CA TYR A 286 8.33 -17.23 -17.91
C TYR A 286 8.85 -18.65 -17.66
N ASP A 287 10.07 -18.94 -18.08
CA ASP A 287 10.71 -20.26 -18.01
C ASP A 287 11.58 -20.45 -16.75
N GLY A 288 11.48 -19.55 -15.77
CA GLY A 288 12.34 -19.55 -14.59
C GLY A 288 13.70 -18.90 -14.82
N GLY A 289 13.98 -18.43 -16.04
CA GLY A 289 15.22 -17.75 -16.40
C GLY A 289 15.26 -16.30 -15.91
N TYR A 290 15.55 -16.09 -14.63
CA TYR A 290 16.21 -14.86 -14.19
C TYR A 290 17.59 -15.20 -13.65
N ASP A 291 18.62 -14.92 -14.44
CA ASP A 291 20.02 -15.05 -14.02
C ASP A 291 20.62 -13.64 -13.97
N ALA A 292 20.73 -13.08 -12.76
CA ALA A 292 21.36 -11.78 -12.52
C ALA A 292 22.81 -11.70 -13.06
N ARG A 293 23.42 -12.84 -13.42
CA ARG A 293 24.76 -12.90 -14.04
C ARG A 293 24.76 -12.66 -15.55
N LYS A 294 23.63 -12.80 -16.25
CA LYS A 294 23.58 -12.69 -17.72
C LYS A 294 23.52 -11.25 -18.26
N THR A 295 23.32 -10.26 -17.39
CA THR A 295 23.33 -8.84 -17.77
C THR A 295 24.73 -8.23 -17.84
N ASN A 296 25.78 -9.00 -17.48
CA ASN A 296 27.18 -8.57 -17.48
C ASN A 296 28.07 -9.38 -18.44
N GLU A 297 27.53 -9.86 -19.56
CA GLU A 297 28.39 -10.21 -20.70
C GLU A 297 28.52 -8.99 -21.63
N PRO A 298 29.75 -8.55 -21.96
CA PRO A 298 30.02 -7.33 -22.72
C PRO A 298 29.56 -7.37 -24.18
#